data_AF-A0A4Q1SM11-F1
#
_entry.id   AF-A0A4Q1SM11-F1
#
_cell.length_a   1.000
_cell.length_b   1.000
_cell.length_c   1.000
_cell.angle_alpha   90.00
_cell.angle_beta   90.00
_cell.angle_gamma   90.00
#
_symmetry.space_group_name_H-M   'P 1'
#
loop_
_entity.id
_entity.type
_entity.pdbx_description
1 polymer ?
#
loop_
_entity_poly.entity_id
_entity_poly.type
_entity_poly.pdbx_seq_one_letter_code
_entity_poly.pdbx_strand_id
1 'polypeptide(L)'
;HSTRVHNPAVEKRLAAITAQDSQRANVYEVRAEAQRARFKLPAWPTTTIGSFPQTTEIRTLRLDFKKGNLDANNYRTGIAEHIKQAI
;
A
#
# COMPACT_ATOMS: atom_id res chain seq x y z
N HIS A 1 3.84 29.31 19.71
CA HIS A 1 3.57 28.49 18.51
C HIS A 1 4.44 27.24 18.55
N SER A 2 3.85 26.03 18.50
CA SER A 2 4.60 24.76 18.54
C SER A 2 4.84 24.21 17.13
N THR A 3 6.07 23.78 16.86
CA THR A 3 6.47 23.15 15.58
C THR A 3 5.84 21.78 15.35
N ARG A 4 5.23 21.17 16.38
CA ARG A 4 4.49 19.90 16.24
C ARG A 4 3.14 20.06 15.56
N VAL A 5 2.53 21.25 15.66
CA VAL A 5 1.20 21.55 15.11
C VAL A 5 1.23 22.61 14.01
N HIS A 6 2.32 23.37 13.90
CA HIS A 6 2.58 24.30 12.80
C HIS A 6 3.76 23.81 11.97
N ASN A 7 3.46 23.33 10.76
CA ASN A 7 4.47 22.88 9.81
C ASN A 7 4.35 23.71 8.51
N PRO A 8 5.27 24.66 8.29
CA PRO A 8 5.22 25.55 7.11
C PRO A 8 5.26 24.79 5.78
N ALA A 9 5.91 23.62 5.72
CA ALA A 9 5.95 22.80 4.51
C ALA A 9 4.58 22.15 4.22
N VAL A 10 3.86 21.73 5.26
CA VAL A 10 2.49 21.20 5.12
C VAL A 10 1.54 22.31 4.69
N GLU A 11 1.61 23.48 5.32
CA GLU A 11 0.80 24.65 4.95
C GLU A 11 1.02 25.06 3.49
N LYS A 12 2.28 25.19 3.07
CA LYS A 12 2.63 25.51 1.67
C LYS A 12 2.11 24.46 0.69
N ARG A 13 2.16 23.16 1.04
CA ARG A 13 1.64 22.09 0.20
C ARG A 13 0.13 22.14 0.06
N LEU A 14 -0.60 22.39 1.14
CA LEU A 14 -2.06 22.49 1.12
C LEU A 14 -2.53 23.70 0.31
N ALA A 15 -1.84 24.83 0.43
CA ALA A 15 -2.15 26.03 -0.34
C ALA A 15 -1.93 25.85 -1.86
N ALA A 16 -1.12 24.89 -2.27
CA ALA A 16 -0.85 24.58 -3.68
C ALA A 16 -1.85 23.59 -4.31
N ILE A 17 -2.82 23.05 -3.54
CA ILE A 17 -3.80 22.10 -4.07
C ILE A 17 -4.74 22.82 -5.04
N THR A 18 -4.93 22.21 -6.21
CA THR A 18 -5.84 22.65 -7.26
C THR A 18 -6.97 21.64 -7.47
N ALA A 19 -8.05 22.05 -8.13
CA ALA A 19 -9.14 21.13 -8.48
C ALA A 19 -8.65 19.93 -9.33
N GLN A 20 -7.63 20.17 -10.18
CA GLN A 20 -7.05 19.17 -11.06
C GLN A 20 -6.38 18.01 -10.31
N ASP A 21 -5.89 18.24 -9.08
CA ASP A 21 -5.20 17.21 -8.29
C ASP A 21 -6.13 16.05 -7.87
N SER A 22 -7.44 16.29 -7.89
CA SER A 22 -8.47 15.27 -7.63
C SER A 22 -8.97 14.57 -8.91
N GLN A 23 -8.50 15.00 -10.09
CA GLN A 23 -8.97 14.51 -11.37
C GLN A 23 -7.92 13.65 -12.06
N ARG A 24 -8.36 12.58 -12.72
CA ARG A 24 -7.49 11.76 -13.58
C ARG A 24 -7.24 12.49 -14.90
N ALA A 25 -6.06 12.32 -15.48
CA ALA A 25 -5.67 12.96 -16.75
C ALA A 25 -6.56 12.59 -17.96
N ASN A 26 -7.20 11.41 -17.92
CA ASN A 26 -8.07 10.93 -19.00
C ASN A 26 -9.35 10.35 -18.40
N VAL A 27 -10.45 10.37 -19.15
CA VAL A 27 -11.73 9.74 -18.78
C VAL A 27 -11.62 8.20 -18.70
N TYR A 28 -12.63 7.54 -18.11
CA TYR A 28 -12.58 6.10 -17.89
C TYR A 28 -12.38 5.28 -19.16
N GLU A 29 -13.08 5.60 -20.24
CA GLU A 29 -13.05 4.84 -21.50
C GLU A 29 -11.63 4.71 -22.07
N VAL A 30 -10.91 5.84 -22.13
CA VAL A 30 -9.50 5.89 -22.57
C VAL A 30 -8.60 5.06 -21.65
N ARG A 31 -8.79 5.16 -20.32
CA ARG A 31 -7.98 4.39 -19.36
C ARG A 31 -8.28 2.89 -19.42
N ALA A 32 -9.54 2.52 -19.62
CA ALA A 32 -9.99 1.15 -19.66
C ALA A 32 -9.36 0.39 -20.85
N GLU A 33 -9.23 1.05 -22.00
CA GLU A 33 -8.53 0.48 -23.16
C GLU A 33 -7.04 0.21 -22.86
N ALA A 34 -6.32 1.20 -22.33
CA ALA A 34 -4.92 1.05 -21.95
C ALA A 34 -4.72 -0.05 -20.88
N GLN A 35 -5.65 -0.15 -19.93
CA GLN A 35 -5.64 -1.18 -18.88
C GLN A 35 -5.88 -2.58 -19.46
N ARG A 36 -6.84 -2.74 -20.38
CA ARG A 36 -7.08 -4.02 -21.06
C ARG A 36 -5.86 -4.49 -21.84
N ALA A 37 -5.23 -3.59 -22.60
CA ALA A 37 -4.01 -3.89 -23.36
C ALA A 37 -2.85 -4.33 -22.45
N ARG A 38 -2.69 -3.66 -21.30
CA ARG A 38 -1.62 -3.97 -20.32
C ARG A 38 -1.85 -5.28 -19.58
N PHE A 39 -3.03 -5.47 -19.00
CA PHE A 39 -3.27 -6.56 -18.05
C PHE A 39 -3.80 -7.84 -18.69
N LYS A 40 -4.36 -7.78 -19.90
CA LYS A 40 -4.87 -8.95 -20.65
C LYS A 40 -5.77 -9.86 -19.80
N LEU A 41 -6.63 -9.26 -18.98
CA LEU A 41 -7.53 -9.98 -18.09
C LEU A 41 -8.57 -10.77 -18.90
N PRO A 42 -9.02 -11.95 -18.43
CA PRO A 42 -10.14 -12.65 -19.03
C PRO A 42 -11.45 -11.87 -18.83
N ALA A 43 -12.53 -12.31 -19.48
CA ALA A 43 -13.85 -11.66 -19.37
C ALA A 43 -14.39 -11.60 -17.92
N TRP A 44 -14.04 -12.60 -17.11
CA TRP A 44 -14.46 -12.72 -15.71
C TRP A 44 -13.23 -12.80 -14.80
N PRO A 45 -12.52 -11.67 -14.59
CA PRO A 45 -11.34 -11.67 -13.75
C PRO A 45 -11.73 -11.87 -12.28
N THR A 46 -10.97 -12.68 -11.56
CA THR A 46 -11.12 -12.87 -10.11
C THR A 46 -9.98 -12.17 -9.37
N THR A 47 -10.30 -11.65 -8.19
CA THR A 47 -9.32 -11.07 -7.25
C THR A 47 -9.87 -11.18 -5.83
N THR A 48 -9.00 -11.07 -4.83
CA THR A 48 -9.41 -10.82 -3.44
C THR A 48 -9.36 -9.31 -3.14
N ILE A 49 -9.85 -8.89 -1.96
CA ILE A 49 -9.89 -7.48 -1.54
C ILE A 49 -8.61 -7.05 -0.80
N GLY A 50 -7.73 -7.98 -0.44
CA GLY A 50 -6.49 -7.69 0.26
C GLY A 50 -6.06 -8.80 1.23
N SER A 51 -6.26 -8.56 2.52
CA SER A 51 -5.68 -9.37 3.60
C SER A 51 -6.03 -10.86 3.51
N PHE A 52 -5.00 -11.70 3.65
CA PHE A 52 -5.13 -13.11 4.00
C PHE A 52 -5.21 -13.28 5.54
N PRO A 53 -5.57 -14.48 6.03
CA PRO A 53 -5.63 -14.75 7.47
C PRO A 53 -4.35 -14.35 8.21
N GLN A 54 -4.51 -13.58 9.28
CA GLN A 54 -3.41 -13.23 10.17
C GLN A 54 -3.17 -14.35 11.17
N THR A 55 -2.23 -15.25 10.85
CA THR A 55 -1.95 -16.45 11.65
C THR A 55 -1.21 -16.14 12.96
N THR A 56 -1.13 -17.12 13.84
CA THR A 56 -0.38 -17.03 15.11
C THR A 56 1.10 -16.74 14.86
N GLU A 57 1.69 -17.36 13.84
CA GLU A 57 3.09 -17.21 13.44
C GLU A 57 3.38 -15.75 13.04
N ILE A 58 2.52 -15.16 12.20
CA ILE A 58 2.63 -13.74 11.78
C ILE A 58 2.51 -12.81 12.99
N ARG A 59 1.61 -13.13 13.93
CA ARG A 59 1.40 -12.33 15.15
C ARG A 59 2.64 -12.38 16.06
N THR A 60 3.23 -13.55 16.26
CA THR A 60 4.45 -13.74 17.05
C THR A 60 5.63 -13.03 16.42
N LEU A 61 5.84 -13.19 15.11
CA LEU A 61 6.91 -12.52 14.37
C LEU A 61 6.85 -10.98 14.53
N ARG A 62 5.64 -10.40 14.42
CA ARG A 62 5.42 -8.96 14.65
C ARG A 62 5.67 -8.55 16.09
N LEU A 63 5.27 -9.38 17.06
CA LEU A 63 5.47 -9.11 18.48
C LEU A 63 6.95 -9.08 18.82
N ASP A 64 7.72 -10.07 18.37
CA ASP A 64 9.14 -10.20 18.67
C ASP A 64 9.95 -9.08 18.03
N PHE A 65 9.63 -8.68 16.79
CA PHE A 65 10.24 -7.51 16.18
C PHE A 65 9.95 -6.23 16.98
N LYS A 66 8.70 -6.00 17.40
CA LYS A 66 8.33 -4.81 18.19
C LYS A 66 9.00 -4.79 19.57
N LYS A 67 9.26 -5.96 20.16
CA LYS A 67 9.98 -6.09 21.43
C LYS A 67 11.50 -6.00 21.29
N GLY A 68 12.04 -6.04 20.07
CA GLY A 68 13.48 -6.08 19.82
C GLY A 68 14.11 -7.48 20.00
N ASN A 69 13.28 -8.52 20.14
CA ASN A 69 13.72 -9.93 20.22
C ASN A 69 14.14 -10.48 18.84
N LEU A 70 13.74 -9.78 17.77
CA LEU A 70 14.00 -10.14 16.39
C LEU A 70 14.54 -8.91 15.66
N ASP A 71 15.64 -9.04 14.94
CA ASP A 71 16.16 -7.95 14.13
C ASP A 71 15.32 -7.72 12.84
N ALA A 72 15.59 -6.60 12.18
CA ALA A 72 14.86 -6.20 10.97
C ALA A 72 15.05 -7.15 9.78
N ASN A 73 16.22 -7.78 9.64
CA ASN A 73 16.51 -8.69 8.53
C ASN A 73 15.71 -9.98 8.72
N ASN A 74 15.74 -10.55 9.91
CA ASN A 74 14.98 -11.75 10.25
C ASN A 74 13.47 -11.52 10.20
N TYR A 75 12.98 -10.36 10.65
CA TYR A 75 11.58 -9.97 10.46
C TYR A 75 11.19 -9.90 8.98
N ARG A 76 12.02 -9.24 8.14
CA ARG A 76 11.77 -9.12 6.70
C ARG A 76 11.76 -10.47 6.00
N THR A 77 12.70 -11.36 6.33
CA THR A 77 12.75 -12.72 5.78
C THR A 77 11.50 -13.51 6.17
N GLY A 78 11.09 -13.47 7.44
CA GLY A 78 9.87 -14.16 7.89
C GLY A 78 8.59 -13.66 7.19
N ILE A 79 8.46 -12.33 7.02
CA ILE A 79 7.33 -11.76 6.26
C ILE A 79 7.39 -12.15 4.79
N ALA A 80 8.57 -12.20 4.18
CA ALA A 80 8.74 -12.61 2.79
C ALA A 80 8.30 -14.06 2.54
N GLU A 81 8.58 -14.97 3.47
CA GLU A 81 8.09 -16.35 3.39
C GLU A 81 6.56 -16.42 3.46
N HIS A 82 5.91 -15.60 4.29
CA HIS A 82 4.44 -15.54 4.30
C HIS A 82 3.84 -14.91 3.04
N ILE A 83 4.51 -13.93 2.42
CA ILE A 83 4.11 -13.40 1.10
C ILE A 83 4.22 -14.50 0.04
N LYS A 84 5.31 -15.26 0.06
CA LYS A 84 5.54 -16.39 -0.85
C LYS A 84 4.46 -17.48 -0.72
N GLN A 85 3.93 -17.71 0.48
CA GLN A 85 2.82 -18.65 0.69
C GLN A 85 1.48 -18.15 0.13
N ALA A 86 1.30 -16.84 -0.04
CA ALA A 86 0.06 -16.24 -0.52
C ALA A 86 0.00 -16.07 -2.05
N ILE A 87 1.11 -16.31 -2.74
CA ILE A 87 1.26 -16.24 -4.21
C ILE A 87 1.23 -17.65 -4.77
#